data_AF-A0A2T2SGH3-F1
#
_entry.id   AF-A0A2T2SGH3-F1
#
_cell.length_a   1.000
_cell.length_b   1.000
_cell.length_c   1.000
_cell.angle_alpha   90.00
_cell.angle_beta   90.00
_cell.angle_gamma   90.00
#
_symmetry.space_group_name_H-M   'P 1'
#
loop_
_entity.id
_entity.type
_entity.pdbx_description
1 polymer ?
#
loop_
_entity_poly.entity_id
_entity_poly.type
_entity_poly.pdbx_seq_one_letter_code
_entity_poly.pdbx_strand_id
1 'polypeptide(L)'
;MHSNKAMPEKQYRDWNPDQPFLLPPSLQEWLPEDHPVYLMLDILEELDVSAINRKHQEKDARGTRPYAPKMMVGLLLYGYSVGIRSSRKLEKATYEDIPFRVLTAGNHPDHTRISEFRRKHLEELEDLFLQVFQICQRMGLVELGNVALDGTKVQASASKHKAMSYERMLEEEERLKEEIQEMLEEAEATDREEDERFGRENRGDELPEELERKEERLQAIQQAKADLEKEAKRGRAEEIQAKADRAEKRSTTHESKKERARSETLAEK
;
A
#
# COMPACT_ATOMS: atom_id res chain seq x y z
N MET A 1 -13.78 -58.86 -13.05
CA MET A 1 -12.61 -57.97 -12.85
C MET A 1 -12.95 -56.62 -13.47
N HIS A 2 -13.46 -55.68 -12.67
CA HIS A 2 -13.76 -54.32 -13.15
C HIS A 2 -12.56 -53.43 -12.83
N SER A 3 -11.81 -53.08 -13.88
CA SER A 3 -10.65 -52.18 -13.80
C SER A 3 -11.13 -50.78 -13.43
N ASN A 4 -10.78 -50.33 -12.22
CA ASN A 4 -11.07 -48.98 -11.74
C ASN A 4 -10.18 -47.99 -12.53
N LYS A 5 -10.75 -47.33 -13.54
CA LYS A 5 -10.04 -46.34 -14.35
C LYS A 5 -10.00 -45.05 -13.54
N ALA A 6 -8.86 -44.78 -12.89
CA ALA A 6 -8.63 -43.53 -12.17
C ALA A 6 -8.86 -42.35 -13.13
N MET A 7 -9.71 -41.40 -12.73
CA MET A 7 -9.92 -40.18 -13.50
C MET A 7 -8.61 -39.37 -13.52
N PRO A 8 -8.21 -38.79 -14.66
CA PRO A 8 -6.99 -37.99 -14.72
C PRO A 8 -7.13 -36.78 -13.81
N GLU A 9 -6.22 -36.64 -12.86
CA GLU A 9 -6.15 -35.46 -11.99
C GLU A 9 -5.81 -34.22 -12.83
N LYS A 10 -6.49 -33.11 -12.52
CA LYS A 10 -6.16 -31.82 -13.12
C LYS A 10 -4.76 -31.41 -12.64
N GLN A 11 -3.84 -31.29 -13.59
CA GLN A 11 -2.53 -30.74 -13.31
C GLN A 11 -2.62 -29.22 -13.18
N TYR A 12 -2.07 -28.70 -12.09
CA TYR A 12 -1.92 -27.26 -11.89
C TYR A 12 -0.62 -26.78 -12.53
N ARG A 13 -0.51 -25.48 -12.75
CA ARG A 13 0.77 -24.88 -13.13
C ARG A 13 1.76 -25.03 -11.98
N ASP A 14 3.04 -25.19 -12.31
CA ASP A 14 4.10 -25.21 -11.32
C ASP A 14 4.10 -23.91 -10.53
N TRP A 15 4.15 -24.03 -9.20
CA TRP A 15 4.25 -22.92 -8.26
C TRP A 15 5.53 -23.09 -7.46
N ASN A 16 6.54 -22.27 -7.79
CA ASN A 16 7.83 -22.28 -7.12
C ASN A 16 8.28 -20.85 -6.80
N PRO A 17 7.96 -20.32 -5.60
CA PRO A 17 8.39 -19.00 -5.15
C PRO A 17 9.91 -18.83 -5.05
N ASP A 18 10.64 -19.94 -4.89
CA ASP A 18 12.10 -19.94 -4.78
C ASP A 18 12.78 -20.07 -6.16
N GLN A 19 12.01 -20.05 -7.27
CA GLN A 19 12.55 -20.15 -8.62
C GLN A 19 13.44 -18.93 -8.93
N PRO A 20 14.75 -19.12 -9.18
CA PRO A 20 15.61 -18.04 -9.57
C PRO A 20 15.43 -17.72 -11.06
N PHE A 21 15.60 -16.45 -11.43
CA PHE A 21 15.82 -16.07 -12.82
C PHE A 21 17.26 -16.40 -13.23
N LEU A 22 17.47 -16.89 -14.45
CA LEU A 22 18.80 -17.13 -15.00
C LEU A 22 19.55 -15.80 -15.28
N LEU A 23 18.82 -14.80 -15.77
CA LEU A 23 19.28 -13.42 -15.97
C LEU A 23 18.27 -12.47 -15.32
N PRO A 24 18.71 -11.30 -14.80
CA PRO A 24 17.77 -10.31 -14.30
C PRO A 24 16.80 -9.89 -15.40
N PRO A 25 15.47 -10.01 -15.19
CA PRO A 25 14.50 -9.46 -16.12
C PRO A 25 14.67 -7.95 -16.27
N SER A 26 14.40 -7.41 -17.46
CA SER A 26 14.37 -5.96 -17.65
C SER A 26 13.25 -5.35 -16.79
N LEU A 27 13.46 -4.16 -16.23
CA LEU A 27 12.40 -3.44 -15.50
C LEU A 27 11.16 -3.21 -16.38
N GLN A 28 11.37 -3.06 -17.70
CA GLN A 28 10.28 -2.88 -18.68
C GLN A 28 9.48 -4.17 -18.92
N GLU A 29 9.97 -5.33 -18.51
CA GLU A 29 9.28 -6.62 -18.67
C GLU A 29 8.41 -6.98 -17.46
N TRP A 30 8.44 -6.18 -16.39
CA TRP A 30 7.69 -6.46 -15.16
C TRP A 30 6.22 -6.06 -15.23
N LEU A 31 5.86 -5.22 -16.19
CA LEU A 31 4.50 -4.73 -16.39
C LEU A 31 4.07 -4.96 -17.85
N PRO A 32 2.75 -5.05 -18.12
CA PRO A 32 2.21 -5.03 -19.48
C PRO A 32 2.66 -3.78 -20.24
N GLU A 33 2.89 -3.89 -21.55
CA GLU A 33 3.36 -2.79 -22.41
C GLU A 33 2.46 -1.54 -22.38
N ASP A 34 1.16 -1.73 -22.08
CA ASP A 34 0.15 -0.66 -22.00
C ASP A 34 0.00 -0.07 -20.59
N HIS A 35 0.91 -0.37 -19.66
CA HIS A 35 0.84 0.14 -18.30
C HIS A 35 1.06 1.67 -18.23
N PRO A 36 0.22 2.45 -17.51
CA PRO A 36 0.28 3.92 -17.47
C PRO A 36 1.61 4.52 -17.00
N VAL A 37 2.42 3.77 -16.26
CA VAL A 37 3.73 4.22 -15.78
C VAL A 37 4.69 4.56 -16.93
N TYR A 38 4.57 3.88 -18.07
CA TYR A 38 5.44 4.14 -19.22
C TYR A 38 5.13 5.49 -19.86
N LEU A 39 3.85 5.84 -19.97
CA LEU A 39 3.45 7.19 -20.34
C LEU A 39 4.02 8.23 -19.37
N MET A 40 4.00 7.93 -18.07
CA MET A 40 4.56 8.85 -17.08
C MET A 40 6.06 9.07 -17.30
N LEU A 41 6.81 8.00 -17.57
CA LEU A 41 8.23 8.08 -17.92
C LEU A 41 8.47 8.92 -19.18
N ASP A 42 7.66 8.71 -20.23
CA ASP A 42 7.76 9.46 -21.47
C ASP A 42 7.51 10.97 -21.24
N ILE A 43 6.51 11.32 -20.43
CA ILE A 43 6.22 12.71 -20.08
C ILE A 43 7.39 13.31 -19.27
N LEU A 44 7.92 12.58 -18.29
CA LEU A 44 9.05 13.05 -17.47
C LEU A 44 10.32 13.30 -18.30
N GLU A 45 10.51 12.60 -19.41
CA GLU A 45 11.64 12.85 -20.30
C GLU A 45 11.57 14.21 -20.99
N GLU A 46 10.37 14.68 -21.29
CA GLU A 46 10.11 15.98 -21.92
C GLU A 46 10.13 17.16 -20.91
N LEU A 47 10.11 16.90 -19.60
CA LEU A 47 10.12 17.96 -18.58
C LEU A 47 11.52 18.58 -18.38
N ASP A 48 11.56 19.91 -18.34
CA ASP A 48 12.77 20.66 -17.97
C ASP A 48 12.91 20.81 -16.45
N VAL A 49 13.76 19.97 -15.85
CA VAL A 49 14.10 20.02 -14.42
C VAL A 49 15.36 20.87 -14.13
N SER A 50 15.79 21.72 -15.07
CA SER A 50 17.03 22.51 -14.93
C SER A 50 17.02 23.43 -13.71
N ALA A 51 15.86 23.99 -13.34
CA ALA A 51 15.73 24.83 -12.13
C ALA A 51 16.08 24.05 -10.85
N ILE A 52 15.57 22.82 -10.72
CA ILE A 52 15.87 21.92 -9.59
C ILE A 52 17.35 21.50 -9.59
N ASN A 53 17.92 21.24 -10.77
CA ASN A 53 19.34 20.90 -10.93
C ASN A 53 20.27 22.04 -10.48
N ARG A 54 19.97 23.30 -10.83
CA ARG A 54 20.79 24.46 -10.42
C ARG A 54 20.90 24.57 -8.90
N LYS A 55 19.76 24.46 -8.19
CA LYS A 55 19.70 24.42 -6.71
C LYS A 55 20.48 23.26 -6.07
N HIS A 56 20.88 22.24 -6.83
CA HIS A 56 21.73 21.15 -6.37
C HIS A 56 23.22 21.41 -6.66
N GLN A 57 23.55 21.99 -7.81
CA GLN A 57 24.93 22.27 -8.21
C GLN A 57 25.58 23.41 -7.41
N GLU A 58 24.79 24.25 -6.75
CA GLU A 58 25.28 25.28 -5.82
C GLU A 58 25.92 24.70 -4.54
N LYS A 59 25.76 23.39 -4.28
CA LYS A 59 26.34 22.73 -3.10
C LYS A 59 27.72 22.12 -3.40
N ASP A 60 28.57 22.07 -2.37
CA ASP A 60 29.91 21.45 -2.43
C ASP A 60 29.80 20.00 -2.91
N ALA A 61 30.73 19.56 -3.78
CA ALA A 61 30.68 18.25 -4.45
C ALA A 61 30.97 17.06 -3.51
N ARG A 62 31.07 17.31 -2.20
CA ARG A 62 31.41 16.32 -1.17
C ARG A 62 30.14 15.80 -0.53
N GLY A 63 29.89 14.50 -0.63
CA GLY A 63 28.74 13.84 -0.02
C GLY A 63 28.21 12.67 -0.85
N THR A 64 27.08 12.12 -0.41
CA THR A 64 26.36 11.10 -1.18
C THR A 64 25.76 11.75 -2.43
N ARG A 65 25.86 11.07 -3.58
CA ARG A 65 25.28 11.58 -4.82
C ARG A 65 23.76 11.73 -4.66
N PRO A 66 23.18 12.89 -5.02
CA PRO A 66 21.74 13.07 -4.96
C PRO A 66 21.05 12.16 -5.98
N TYR A 67 19.80 11.82 -5.68
CA TYR A 67 18.92 11.18 -6.65
C TYR A 67 18.63 12.09 -7.84
N ALA A 68 18.36 11.51 -9.00
CA ALA A 68 18.05 12.26 -10.21
C ALA A 68 16.75 13.08 -10.02
N PRO A 69 16.74 14.40 -10.30
CA PRO A 69 15.53 15.21 -10.11
C PRO A 69 14.30 14.73 -10.87
N LYS A 70 14.45 14.27 -12.12
CA LYS A 70 13.35 13.66 -12.90
C LYS A 70 12.72 12.48 -12.16
N MET A 71 13.52 11.64 -11.53
CA MET A 71 13.03 10.48 -10.77
C MET A 71 12.30 10.93 -9.50
N MET A 72 12.82 11.90 -8.76
CA MET A 72 12.15 12.43 -7.57
C MET A 72 10.83 13.14 -7.90
N VAL A 73 10.80 13.93 -8.98
CA VAL A 73 9.57 14.57 -9.50
C VAL A 73 8.57 13.49 -9.91
N GLY A 74 9.01 12.49 -10.68
CA GLY A 74 8.17 11.38 -11.11
C GLY A 74 7.59 10.57 -9.95
N LEU A 75 8.39 10.33 -8.90
CA LEU A 75 7.94 9.60 -7.72
C LEU A 75 6.81 10.33 -7.00
N LEU A 76 6.96 11.64 -6.77
CA LEU A 76 5.94 12.47 -6.14
C LEU A 76 4.68 12.54 -7.02
N LEU A 77 4.86 12.85 -8.30
CA LEU A 77 3.77 13.01 -9.25
C LEU A 77 2.95 11.72 -9.42
N TYR A 78 3.63 10.60 -9.68
CA TYR A 78 2.95 9.30 -9.82
C TYR A 78 2.32 8.88 -8.50
N GLY A 79 3.04 9.06 -7.39
CA GLY A 79 2.54 8.82 -6.03
C GLY A 79 1.22 9.54 -5.74
N TYR A 80 1.19 10.84 -6.03
CA TYR A 80 0.01 11.66 -5.78
C TYR A 80 -1.11 11.30 -6.74
N SER A 81 -0.75 10.90 -7.97
CA SER A 81 -1.72 10.44 -8.96
C SER A 81 -2.49 9.18 -8.58
N VAL A 82 -1.91 8.36 -7.69
CA VAL A 82 -2.55 7.17 -7.15
C VAL A 82 -3.00 7.35 -5.69
N GLY A 83 -3.02 8.60 -5.19
CA GLY A 83 -3.52 8.94 -3.86
C GLY A 83 -2.54 8.69 -2.69
N ILE A 84 -1.24 8.54 -2.96
CA ILE A 84 -0.23 8.33 -1.92
C ILE A 84 0.46 9.65 -1.58
N ARG A 85 0.04 10.31 -0.49
CA ARG A 85 0.59 11.60 -0.04
C ARG A 85 1.69 11.51 1.03
N SER A 86 1.79 10.39 1.74
CA SER A 86 2.84 10.14 2.75
C SER A 86 4.17 9.77 2.10
N SER A 87 5.25 10.44 2.49
CA SER A 87 6.62 10.11 2.05
C SER A 87 7.06 8.72 2.52
N ARG A 88 6.58 8.25 3.68
CA ARG A 88 6.85 6.89 4.18
C ARG A 88 6.17 5.83 3.31
N LYS A 89 4.93 6.10 2.88
CA LYS A 89 4.23 5.24 1.92
C LYS A 89 4.89 5.27 0.54
N LEU A 90 5.40 6.42 0.09
CA LEU A 90 6.17 6.50 -1.15
C LEU A 90 7.47 5.70 -1.09
N GLU A 91 8.24 5.84 0.00
CA GLU A 91 9.43 5.02 0.25
C GLU A 91 9.08 3.53 0.16
N LYS A 92 8.06 3.10 0.91
CA LYS A 92 7.57 1.72 0.90
C LYS A 92 7.14 1.24 -0.50
N ALA A 93 6.42 2.08 -1.24
CA ALA A 93 5.97 1.75 -2.59
C ALA A 93 7.15 1.48 -3.54
N THR A 94 8.29 2.15 -3.37
CA THR A 94 9.47 1.85 -4.20
C THR A 94 9.99 0.42 -4.02
N TYR A 95 9.77 -0.21 -2.86
CA TYR A 95 10.14 -1.60 -2.60
C TYR A 95 9.05 -2.59 -3.02
N GLU A 96 7.80 -2.28 -2.70
CA GLU A 96 6.69 -3.23 -2.75
C GLU A 96 5.86 -3.16 -4.03
N ASP A 97 5.82 -2.01 -4.71
CA ASP A 97 4.97 -1.77 -5.86
C ASP A 97 5.78 -1.67 -7.16
N ILE A 98 5.46 -2.53 -8.13
CA ILE A 98 6.23 -2.71 -9.36
C ILE A 98 6.32 -1.42 -10.19
N PRO A 99 5.22 -0.67 -10.44
CA PRO A 99 5.29 0.59 -11.19
C PRO A 99 6.20 1.63 -10.53
N PHE A 100 6.16 1.77 -9.21
CA PHE A 100 7.08 2.66 -8.50
C PHE A 100 8.53 2.22 -8.68
N ARG A 101 8.80 0.92 -8.57
CA ARG A 101 10.15 0.37 -8.74
C ARG A 101 10.68 0.53 -10.17
N VAL A 102 9.80 0.40 -11.18
CA VAL A 102 10.12 0.70 -12.59
C VAL A 102 10.41 2.19 -12.75
N LEU A 103 9.55 3.06 -12.22
CA LEU A 103 9.69 4.52 -12.30
C LEU A 103 10.97 5.03 -11.64
N THR A 104 11.34 4.47 -10.49
CA THR A 104 12.56 4.85 -9.76
C THR A 104 13.81 4.10 -10.23
N ALA A 105 13.68 3.25 -11.26
CA ALA A 105 14.76 2.39 -11.75
C ALA A 105 15.44 1.56 -10.63
N GLY A 106 14.64 1.08 -9.67
CA GLY A 106 15.12 0.32 -8.50
C GLY A 106 15.83 1.15 -7.43
N ASN A 107 15.72 2.49 -7.46
CA ASN A 107 16.17 3.35 -6.38
C ASN A 107 15.09 3.48 -5.31
N HIS A 108 15.53 3.64 -4.06
CA HIS A 108 14.68 3.69 -2.88
C HIS A 108 15.05 4.90 -2.02
N PRO A 109 14.63 6.13 -2.41
CA PRO A 109 14.84 7.30 -1.57
C PRO A 109 14.07 7.15 -0.26
N ASP A 110 14.76 7.35 0.87
CA ASP A 110 14.11 7.33 2.19
C ASP A 110 13.07 8.47 2.30
N HIS A 111 12.04 8.26 3.12
CA HIS A 111 10.95 9.22 3.30
C HIS A 111 11.43 10.62 3.69
N THR A 112 12.51 10.74 4.47
CA THR A 112 13.11 12.04 4.82
C THR A 112 13.67 12.75 3.59
N ARG A 113 14.30 12.01 2.66
CA ARG A 113 14.82 12.59 1.42
C ARG A 113 13.70 13.00 0.48
N ILE A 114 12.61 12.24 0.43
CA ILE A 114 11.42 12.56 -0.35
C ILE A 114 10.79 13.86 0.17
N SER A 115 10.52 13.95 1.47
CA SER A 115 9.88 15.13 2.07
C SER A 115 10.78 16.37 2.01
N GLU A 116 12.09 16.24 2.23
CA GLU A 116 13.04 17.33 2.08
C GLU A 116 13.17 17.82 0.63
N PHE A 117 13.15 16.91 -0.35
CA PHE A 117 13.14 17.27 -1.76
C PHE A 117 11.88 18.08 -2.09
N ARG A 118 10.71 17.61 -1.65
CA ARG A 118 9.44 18.34 -1.84
C ARG A 118 9.50 19.75 -1.25
N ARG A 119 9.83 19.87 0.04
CA ARG A 119 9.89 21.15 0.75
C ARG A 119 10.84 22.16 0.09
N LYS A 120 11.97 21.68 -0.44
CA LYS A 120 12.98 22.53 -1.10
C LYS A 120 12.55 23.04 -2.48
N HIS A 121 11.67 22.30 -3.15
CA HIS A 121 11.34 22.49 -4.56
C HIS A 121 9.85 22.74 -4.80
N LEU A 122 9.10 23.24 -3.81
CA LEU A 122 7.65 23.43 -3.89
C LEU A 122 7.23 24.23 -5.12
N GLU A 123 7.84 25.41 -5.35
CA GLU A 123 7.53 26.27 -6.50
C GLU A 123 7.79 25.55 -7.83
N GLU A 124 8.94 24.87 -7.98
CA GLU A 124 9.22 24.13 -9.21
C GLU A 124 8.32 22.91 -9.40
N LEU A 125 7.93 22.25 -8.31
CA LEU A 125 7.03 21.10 -8.35
C LEU A 125 5.63 21.51 -8.78
N GLU A 126 5.12 22.63 -8.29
CA GLU A 126 3.83 23.19 -8.69
C GLU A 126 3.79 23.44 -10.20
N ASP A 127 4.80 24.14 -10.73
CA ASP A 127 4.92 24.44 -12.15
C ASP A 127 5.04 23.16 -13.01
N LEU A 128 5.85 22.20 -12.58
CA LEU A 128 6.05 20.94 -13.29
C LEU A 128 4.79 20.08 -13.27
N PHE A 129 4.08 20.02 -12.14
CA PHE A 129 2.84 19.26 -12.03
C PHE A 129 1.77 19.87 -12.94
N LEU A 130 1.62 21.19 -12.92
CA LEU A 130 0.69 21.89 -13.80
C LEU A 130 0.97 21.58 -15.28
N GLN A 131 2.24 21.63 -15.70
CA GLN A 131 2.64 21.27 -17.06
C GLN A 131 2.24 19.83 -17.42
N VAL A 132 2.47 18.87 -16.53
CA VAL A 132 2.05 17.48 -16.75
C VAL A 132 0.54 17.38 -16.90
N PHE A 133 -0.24 18.00 -16.01
CA PHE A 133 -1.70 17.96 -16.10
C PHE A 133 -2.19 18.57 -17.42
N GLN A 134 -1.61 19.69 -17.85
CA GLN A 134 -1.93 20.31 -19.14
C GLN A 134 -1.59 19.40 -20.33
N ILE A 135 -0.45 18.68 -20.29
CA ILE A 135 -0.08 17.69 -21.30
C ILE A 135 -1.11 16.55 -21.32
N CYS A 136 -1.44 15.97 -20.17
CA CYS A 136 -2.43 14.90 -20.04
C CYS A 136 -3.80 15.32 -20.57
N GLN A 137 -4.27 16.54 -20.25
CA GLN A 137 -5.52 17.07 -20.77
C GLN A 137 -5.52 17.18 -22.30
N ARG A 138 -4.43 17.69 -22.89
CA ARG A 138 -4.30 17.81 -24.36
C ARG A 138 -4.26 16.46 -25.06
N MET A 139 -3.71 15.43 -24.41
CA MET A 139 -3.72 14.06 -24.89
C MET A 139 -5.10 13.37 -24.76
N GLY A 140 -6.08 14.04 -24.14
CA GLY A 140 -7.40 13.47 -23.88
C GLY A 140 -7.41 12.46 -22.73
N LEU A 141 -6.35 12.45 -21.90
CA LEU A 141 -6.20 11.59 -20.73
C LEU A 141 -6.76 12.26 -19.47
N VAL A 142 -7.93 12.88 -19.61
CA VAL A 142 -8.61 13.62 -18.53
C VAL A 142 -8.84 12.71 -17.31
N GLU A 143 -8.99 11.39 -17.52
CA GLU A 143 -9.07 10.39 -16.45
C GLU A 143 -7.78 10.27 -15.63
N LEU A 144 -6.59 10.41 -16.22
CA LEU A 144 -5.32 10.36 -15.49
C LEU A 144 -5.11 11.62 -14.64
N GLY A 145 -5.61 12.77 -15.13
CA GLY A 145 -5.64 14.03 -14.38
C GLY A 145 -6.62 13.99 -13.22
N ASN A 146 -7.86 13.55 -13.44
CA ASN A 146 -8.90 13.61 -12.41
C ASN A 146 -8.80 12.50 -11.36
N VAL A 147 -8.29 11.31 -11.72
CA VAL A 147 -8.04 10.23 -10.73
C VAL A 147 -6.91 10.62 -9.77
N ALA A 148 -5.96 11.42 -10.25
CA ALA A 148 -4.88 12.01 -9.46
C ALA A 148 -5.34 13.14 -8.53
N LEU A 149 -6.30 13.93 -8.99
CA LEU A 149 -6.75 15.16 -8.33
C LEU A 149 -7.90 14.91 -7.33
N ASP A 150 -8.86 14.02 -7.63
CA ASP A 150 -10.09 13.84 -6.82
C ASP A 150 -10.23 12.43 -6.20
N GLY A 151 -9.37 11.47 -6.54
CA GLY A 151 -9.46 10.09 -6.03
C GLY A 151 -10.75 9.33 -6.45
N THR A 152 -11.59 9.94 -7.30
CA THR A 152 -12.84 9.36 -7.80
C THR A 152 -12.61 8.66 -9.14
N LYS A 153 -13.01 7.38 -9.21
CA LYS A 153 -13.13 6.66 -10.47
C LYS A 153 -14.35 7.19 -11.24
N VAL A 154 -14.18 8.27 -11.99
CA VAL A 154 -15.23 8.78 -12.89
C VAL A 154 -15.07 8.12 -14.26
N GLN A 155 -16.12 7.46 -14.76
CA GLN A 155 -16.15 6.87 -16.09
C GLN A 155 -16.12 7.95 -17.18
N ALA A 156 -15.28 7.70 -18.18
CA ALA A 156 -15.15 8.31 -19.49
C ALA A 156 -16.30 9.21 -19.95
N SER A 157 -15.99 10.50 -20.12
CA SER A 157 -16.66 11.33 -21.11
C SER A 157 -15.63 11.90 -22.08
N ALA A 158 -15.37 11.14 -23.14
CA ALA A 158 -14.59 11.59 -24.29
C ALA A 158 -15.41 12.59 -25.13
N SER A 159 -15.57 13.83 -24.67
CA SER A 159 -16.05 14.92 -25.53
C SER A 159 -14.87 15.54 -26.27
N LYS A 160 -14.48 14.89 -27.37
CA LYS A 160 -13.62 15.50 -28.40
C LYS A 160 -14.32 16.77 -28.92
N HIS A 161 -13.62 17.90 -28.87
CA HIS A 161 -14.00 19.21 -29.41
C HIS A 161 -15.02 20.02 -28.60
N LYS A 162 -14.50 20.76 -27.62
CA LYS A 162 -15.02 22.10 -27.30
C LYS A 162 -13.83 23.04 -27.26
N ALA A 163 -13.77 23.99 -28.19
CA ALA A 163 -12.85 25.12 -28.08
C ALA A 163 -13.20 25.85 -26.78
N MET A 164 -12.37 25.68 -25.75
CA MET A 164 -12.45 26.47 -24.53
C MET A 164 -12.13 27.92 -24.89
N SER A 165 -12.92 28.88 -24.40
CA SER A 165 -12.54 30.29 -24.53
C SER A 165 -11.27 30.54 -23.74
N TYR A 166 -10.49 31.55 -24.13
CA TYR A 166 -9.25 31.92 -23.43
C TYR A 166 -9.50 32.15 -21.93
N GLU A 167 -10.61 32.81 -21.58
CA GLU A 167 -11.04 33.01 -20.18
C GLU A 167 -11.22 31.69 -19.43
N ARG A 168 -11.88 30.69 -20.04
CA ARG A 168 -12.06 29.38 -19.41
C ARG A 168 -10.77 28.58 -19.29
N MET A 169 -9.80 28.80 -20.19
CA MET A 169 -8.49 28.18 -20.05
C MET A 169 -7.73 28.75 -18.86
N LEU A 170 -7.84 30.05 -18.61
CA LEU A 170 -7.25 30.70 -17.44
C LEU A 170 -7.92 30.23 -16.14
N GLU A 171 -9.26 30.18 -16.12
CA GLU A 171 -10.01 29.65 -14.96
C GLU A 171 -9.64 28.19 -14.64
N GLU A 172 -9.48 27.35 -15.67
CA GLU A 172 -9.06 25.96 -15.50
C GLU A 172 -7.62 25.84 -14.98
N GLU A 173 -6.71 26.68 -15.49
CA GLU A 173 -5.32 26.69 -15.03
C GLU A 173 -5.21 27.08 -13.55
N GLU A 174 -5.95 28.12 -13.13
CA GLU A 174 -5.97 28.53 -11.73
C GLU A 174 -6.58 27.46 -10.83
N ARG A 175 -7.66 26.79 -11.27
CA ARG A 175 -8.22 25.65 -10.54
C ARG A 175 -7.21 24.52 -10.36
N LEU A 176 -6.48 24.16 -11.42
CA LEU A 176 -5.44 23.13 -11.35
C LEU A 176 -4.31 23.52 -10.39
N LYS A 177 -3.90 24.79 -10.38
CA LYS A 177 -2.89 25.28 -9.42
C LYS A 177 -3.37 25.14 -7.99
N GLU A 178 -4.60 25.56 -7.69
CA GLU A 178 -5.20 25.41 -6.36
C GLU A 178 -5.22 23.94 -5.92
N GLU A 179 -5.66 23.03 -6.80
CA GLU A 179 -5.67 21.59 -6.51
C GLU A 179 -4.25 21.06 -6.26
N ILE A 180 -3.25 21.46 -7.07
CA ILE A 180 -1.85 21.06 -6.89
C ILE A 180 -1.29 21.56 -5.55
N GLN A 181 -1.59 22.80 -5.19
CA GLN A 181 -1.18 23.38 -3.91
C GLN A 181 -1.78 22.60 -2.74
N GLU A 182 -3.09 22.31 -2.78
CA GLU A 182 -3.76 21.48 -1.78
C GLU A 182 -3.09 20.10 -1.66
N MET A 183 -2.73 19.48 -2.80
CA MET A 183 -2.05 18.18 -2.77
C MET A 183 -0.69 18.22 -2.09
N LEU A 184 0.11 19.27 -2.34
CA LEU A 184 1.42 19.46 -1.76
C LEU A 184 1.32 19.78 -0.25
N GLU A 185 0.32 20.56 0.14
CA GLU A 185 0.03 20.88 1.54
C GLU A 185 -0.46 19.65 2.33
N GLU A 186 -1.33 18.83 1.74
CA GLU A 186 -1.80 17.58 2.35
C GLU A 186 -0.63 16.62 2.59
N ALA A 187 0.29 16.51 1.62
CA ALA A 187 1.49 15.69 1.78
C ALA A 187 2.40 16.20 2.90
N GLU A 188 2.54 17.52 3.04
CA GLU A 188 3.31 18.12 4.14
C GLU A 188 2.65 17.91 5.51
N ALA A 189 1.33 18.07 5.59
CA ALA A 189 0.57 17.80 6.81
C ALA A 189 0.68 16.32 7.23
N THR A 190 0.53 15.41 6.27
CA THR A 190 0.66 13.97 6.49
C THR A 190 2.04 13.61 7.02
N ASP A 191 3.12 14.10 6.39
CA ASP A 191 4.48 13.82 6.84
C ASP A 191 4.75 14.37 8.24
N ARG A 192 4.22 15.54 8.59
CA ARG A 192 4.34 16.13 9.92
C ARG A 192 3.61 15.30 10.99
N GLU A 193 2.38 14.87 10.71
CA GLU A 193 1.62 13.98 11.62
C GLU A 193 2.33 12.64 11.84
N GLU A 194 2.91 12.07 10.78
CA GLU A 194 3.67 10.83 10.87
C GLU A 194 4.99 11.02 11.63
N ASP A 195 5.68 12.16 11.46
CA ASP A 195 6.88 12.51 12.23
C ASP A 195 6.58 12.65 13.74
N GLU A 196 5.43 13.25 14.09
CA GLU A 196 4.97 13.34 15.48
C GLU A 196 4.63 11.97 16.07
N ARG A 197 4.07 11.07 15.25
CA ARG A 197 3.61 9.74 15.70
C ARG A 197 4.74 8.71 15.81
N PHE A 198 5.64 8.67 14.83
CA PHE A 198 6.66 7.62 14.70
C PHE A 198 8.07 8.12 15.00
N GLY A 199 8.27 9.44 15.04
CA GLY A 199 9.59 10.06 15.10
C GLY A 199 10.17 10.28 13.70
N ARG A 200 10.97 11.33 13.55
CA ARG A 200 11.50 11.81 12.27
C ARG A 200 12.40 10.80 11.54
N GLU A 201 13.04 9.89 12.28
CA GLU A 201 14.00 8.92 11.71
C GLU A 201 13.37 7.55 11.44
N ASN A 202 12.14 7.30 11.91
CA ASN A 202 11.49 6.00 11.81
C ASN A 202 10.36 6.00 10.77
N ARG A 203 10.23 4.90 10.04
CA ARG A 203 9.14 4.58 9.11
C ARG A 203 7.85 4.17 9.83
N GLY A 204 7.95 3.65 11.05
CA GLY A 204 6.80 3.20 11.84
C GLY A 204 6.26 1.83 11.45
N ASP A 205 6.87 1.14 10.48
CA ASP A 205 6.55 -0.23 10.08
C ASP A 205 7.77 -1.18 10.17
N GLU A 206 8.82 -0.76 10.87
CA GLU A 206 9.98 -1.61 11.15
C GLU A 206 9.57 -2.86 11.93
N LEU A 207 10.17 -3.98 11.54
CA LEU A 207 10.17 -5.15 12.41
C LEU A 207 11.03 -4.84 13.65
N PRO A 208 10.65 -5.36 14.83
CA PRO A 208 11.56 -5.38 15.98
C PRO A 208 12.91 -5.96 15.57
N GLU A 209 14.01 -5.43 16.13
CA GLU A 209 15.39 -5.86 15.81
C GLU A 209 15.55 -7.39 15.91
N GLU A 210 14.85 -7.99 16.87
CA GLU A 210 14.81 -9.45 17.15
C GLU A 210 14.17 -10.29 16.04
N LEU A 211 13.53 -9.67 15.04
CA LEU A 211 12.83 -10.32 13.93
C LEU A 211 13.43 -9.97 12.55
N GLU A 212 14.59 -9.32 12.51
CA GLU A 212 15.24 -8.98 11.25
C GLU A 212 15.78 -10.20 10.49
N ARG A 213 16.19 -11.26 11.20
CA ARG A 213 16.77 -12.45 10.57
C ARG A 213 15.74 -13.55 10.34
N LYS A 214 15.86 -14.26 9.22
CA LYS A 214 14.95 -15.37 8.86
C LYS A 214 14.91 -16.46 9.92
N GLU A 215 16.05 -16.80 10.51
CA GLU A 215 16.17 -17.83 11.55
C GLU A 215 15.41 -17.43 12.82
N GLU A 216 15.60 -16.19 13.27
CA GLU A 216 14.93 -15.62 14.44
C GLU A 216 13.41 -15.51 14.19
N ARG A 217 12.99 -15.05 13.00
CA ARG A 217 11.57 -15.06 12.61
C ARG A 217 10.98 -16.46 12.65
N LEU A 218 11.68 -17.46 12.13
CA LEU A 218 11.17 -18.83 12.10
C LEU A 218 10.99 -19.39 13.52
N GLN A 219 11.95 -19.12 14.41
CA GLN A 219 11.86 -19.52 15.81
C GLN A 219 10.68 -18.82 16.51
N ALA A 220 10.53 -17.51 16.32
CA ALA A 220 9.40 -16.75 16.86
C ALA A 220 8.04 -17.26 16.35
N ILE A 221 7.93 -17.56 15.04
CA ILE A 221 6.72 -18.14 14.44
C ILE A 221 6.40 -19.51 15.05
N GLN A 222 7.40 -20.38 15.21
CA GLN A 222 7.21 -21.71 15.79
C GLN A 222 6.76 -21.63 17.25
N GLN A 223 7.36 -20.73 18.04
CA GLN A 223 6.97 -20.50 19.42
C GLN A 223 5.54 -19.96 19.53
N ALA A 224 5.21 -18.92 18.75
CA ALA A 224 3.86 -18.34 18.73
C ALA A 224 2.81 -19.38 18.33
N LYS A 225 3.11 -20.24 17.35
CA LYS A 225 2.23 -21.35 16.97
C LYS A 225 2.02 -22.34 18.12
N ALA A 226 3.09 -22.73 18.82
CA ALA A 226 3.00 -23.66 19.94
C ALA A 226 2.15 -23.11 21.10
N ASP A 227 2.25 -21.81 21.36
CA ASP A 227 1.49 -21.16 22.43
C ASP A 227 0.01 -21.02 22.07
N LEU A 228 -0.32 -20.62 20.83
CA LEU A 228 -1.70 -20.63 20.33
C LEU A 228 -2.34 -22.03 20.40
N GLU A 229 -1.58 -23.09 20.09
CA GLU A 229 -2.07 -24.47 20.23
C GLU A 229 -2.33 -24.86 21.69
N LYS A 230 -1.49 -24.43 22.63
CA LYS A 230 -1.71 -24.67 24.07
C LYS A 230 -2.94 -23.94 24.56
N GLU A 231 -3.11 -22.68 24.17
CA GLU A 231 -4.29 -21.88 24.51
C GLU A 231 -5.58 -22.50 23.97
N ALA A 232 -5.57 -22.93 22.70
CA ALA A 232 -6.70 -23.62 22.09
C ALA A 232 -7.04 -24.93 22.81
N LYS A 233 -6.03 -25.71 23.21
CA LYS A 233 -6.24 -26.94 24.00
C LYS A 233 -6.81 -26.65 25.38
N ARG A 234 -6.30 -25.62 26.08
CA ARG A 234 -6.81 -25.19 27.39
C ARG A 234 -8.26 -24.74 27.28
N GLY A 235 -8.59 -23.88 26.31
CA GLY A 235 -9.97 -23.42 26.09
C GLY A 235 -10.93 -24.57 25.78
N ARG A 236 -10.52 -25.55 24.96
CA ARG A 236 -11.32 -26.76 24.71
C ARG A 236 -11.53 -27.60 25.96
N ALA A 237 -10.49 -27.78 26.79
CA ALA A 237 -10.60 -28.53 28.04
C ALA A 237 -11.53 -27.84 29.04
N GLU A 238 -11.43 -26.52 29.18
CA GLU A 238 -12.33 -25.71 30.02
C GLU A 238 -13.78 -25.78 29.53
N GLU A 239 -14.01 -25.76 28.22
CA GLU A 239 -15.35 -25.89 27.65
C GLU A 239 -15.95 -27.28 27.89
N ILE A 240 -15.14 -28.34 27.79
CA ILE A 240 -15.54 -29.71 28.11
C ILE A 240 -15.88 -29.82 29.60
N GLN A 241 -15.04 -29.29 30.48
CA GLN A 241 -15.28 -29.31 31.93
C GLN A 241 -16.56 -28.53 32.28
N ALA A 242 -16.75 -27.34 31.72
CA ALA A 242 -17.97 -26.55 31.94
C ALA A 242 -19.24 -27.27 31.45
N LYS A 243 -19.16 -28.04 30.35
CA LYS A 243 -20.27 -28.88 29.88
C LYS A 243 -20.54 -30.05 30.83
N ALA A 244 -19.49 -30.69 31.35
CA ALA A 244 -19.61 -31.77 32.34
C ALA A 244 -20.24 -31.26 33.64
N ASP A 245 -19.76 -30.15 34.20
CA ASP A 245 -20.30 -29.53 35.42
C ASP A 245 -21.77 -29.11 35.26
N ARG A 246 -22.15 -28.61 34.07
CA ARG A 246 -23.55 -28.28 33.74
C ARG A 246 -24.43 -29.53 33.65
N ALA A 247 -23.90 -30.64 33.14
CA ALA A 247 -24.61 -31.91 33.06
C ALA A 247 -24.83 -32.51 34.46
N GLU A 248 -23.82 -32.48 35.33
CA GLU A 248 -23.94 -32.93 36.73
C GLU A 248 -24.91 -32.07 37.55
N LYS A 249 -24.86 -30.73 37.39
CA LYS A 249 -25.87 -29.86 38.02
C LYS A 249 -27.28 -30.18 37.53
N ARG A 250 -27.46 -30.52 36.25
CA ARG A 250 -28.77 -30.93 35.71
C ARG A 250 -29.24 -32.26 36.27
N SER A 251 -28.36 -33.27 36.40
CA SER A 251 -28.74 -34.59 36.94
C SER A 251 -29.13 -34.51 38.42
N THR A 252 -28.31 -33.86 39.24
CA THR A 252 -28.58 -33.65 40.68
C THR A 252 -29.85 -32.85 40.95
N THR A 253 -30.14 -31.83 40.11
CA THR A 253 -31.41 -31.10 40.18
C THR A 253 -32.60 -31.97 39.78
N HIS A 254 -32.43 -32.88 38.82
CA HIS A 254 -33.48 -33.79 38.39
C HIS A 254 -33.78 -34.89 39.43
N GLU A 255 -32.74 -35.45 40.06
CA GLU A 255 -32.86 -36.42 41.16
C GLU A 255 -33.54 -35.81 42.38
N SER A 256 -33.13 -34.63 42.83
CA SER A 256 -33.77 -33.97 43.98
C SER A 256 -35.24 -33.63 43.72
N LYS A 257 -35.61 -33.25 42.49
CA LYS A 257 -37.03 -33.07 42.09
C LYS A 257 -37.81 -34.38 42.09
N LYS A 258 -37.19 -35.48 41.66
CA LYS A 258 -37.81 -36.81 41.60
C LYS A 258 -38.01 -37.41 42.99
N GLU A 259 -37.06 -37.18 43.89
CA GLU A 259 -37.17 -37.54 45.31
C GLU A 259 -38.27 -36.74 46.02
N ARG A 260 -38.34 -35.42 45.80
CA ARG A 260 -39.43 -34.58 46.32
C ARG A 260 -40.81 -35.07 45.86
N ALA A 261 -40.95 -35.33 44.56
CA ALA A 261 -42.20 -35.86 44.01
C ALA A 261 -42.58 -37.23 44.59
N ARG A 262 -41.60 -38.11 44.83
CA ARG A 262 -41.83 -39.41 45.48
C ARG A 262 -42.29 -39.24 46.93
N SER A 263 -41.64 -38.35 47.71
CA SER A 263 -42.04 -38.10 49.09
C SER A 263 -43.44 -37.49 49.21
N GLU A 264 -43.84 -36.63 48.26
CA GLU A 264 -45.19 -36.06 48.22
C GLU A 264 -46.25 -37.14 47.91
N THR A 265 -45.99 -38.02 46.94
CA THR A 265 -46.92 -39.12 46.62
C THR A 265 -47.06 -40.20 47.71
N LEU A 266 -46.07 -40.32 48.61
CA LEU A 266 -46.11 -41.24 49.75
C LEU A 266 -46.82 -40.64 50.98
N ALA A 267 -46.96 -39.31 51.05
CA ALA A 267 -47.66 -38.62 52.12
C ALA A 267 -49.18 -38.47 51.86
N GLU A 268 -49.63 -38.69 50.62
CA GLU A 268 -51.05 -38.67 50.22
C GLU A 268 -51.76 -40.04 50.30
N LYS A 269 -51.09 -41.09 50.79
CA LYS A 269 -51.67 -42.42 51.06
C LYS A 269 -51.77 -42.71 52.54
#